data_AF-A0A4R5Y4P3-F1
#
_entry.id   AF-A0A4R5Y4P3-F1
#
_cell.length_a   1.000
_cell.length_b   1.000
_cell.length_c   1.000
_cell.angle_alpha   90.00
_cell.angle_beta   90.00
_cell.angle_gamma   90.00
#
_symmetry.space_group_name_H-M   'P 1'
#
loop_
_entity.id
_entity.type
_entity.pdbx_description
1 polymer ?
#
loop_
_entity_poly.entity_id
_entity_poly.type
_entity_poly.pdbx_seq_one_letter_code
_entity_poly.pdbx_strand_id
1 'polypeptide(L)'
;MRFKTKAEGLSGGHVFLLWLAGFFVWAYTADWVEARLIEFVDWLVSIGGYGLSNAVFAALVGAGCFAGLEITRRRLHRVEVDGDPEPINPPYDYETTARPSVWLGWTAGVVCWIAGFVILAAGYPQVFVIGPVIGTTAVLAGRMEFAHARAMDARRGMPPAVAGPG
;
A
#
# COMPACT_ATOMS: atom_id res chain seq x y z
N MET A 1 36.91 27.65 -72.95
CA MET A 1 36.58 26.54 -72.03
C MET A 1 35.20 26.79 -71.45
N ARG A 2 34.20 25.96 -71.79
CA ARG A 2 32.84 26.02 -71.19
C ARG A 2 32.66 24.78 -70.32
N PHE A 3 32.57 24.98 -69.00
CA PHE A 3 32.17 23.92 -68.08
C PHE A 3 30.68 23.62 -68.29
N LYS A 4 30.36 22.41 -68.78
CA LYS A 4 29.00 21.86 -68.76
C LYS A 4 28.81 21.16 -67.42
N THR A 5 28.07 21.77 -66.51
CA THR A 5 27.55 21.10 -65.31
C THR A 5 26.42 20.15 -65.72
N LYS A 6 26.65 18.84 -65.54
CA LYS A 6 25.59 17.81 -65.63
C LYS A 6 24.67 17.96 -64.41
N ALA A 7 23.72 18.88 -64.49
CA ALA A 7 22.51 18.79 -63.68
C ALA A 7 21.48 18.04 -64.53
N GLU A 8 21.61 16.71 -64.60
CA GLU A 8 20.58 15.85 -65.18
C GLU A 8 19.39 15.89 -64.21
N GLY A 9 18.38 16.67 -64.58
CA GLY A 9 17.21 16.94 -63.77
C GLY A 9 16.41 15.67 -63.50
N LEU A 10 16.08 15.43 -62.23
CA LEU A 10 14.99 14.53 -61.87
C LEU A 10 13.75 14.95 -62.67
N SER A 11 13.21 14.04 -63.49
CA SER A 11 11.95 14.31 -64.17
C SER A 11 10.84 14.53 -63.13
N GLY A 12 9.86 15.37 -63.44
CA GLY A 12 8.81 15.77 -62.48
C GLY A 12 8.06 14.59 -61.84
N GLY A 13 8.02 13.43 -62.50
CA GLY A 13 7.47 12.20 -61.94
C GLY A 13 8.26 11.63 -60.76
N HIS A 14 9.59 11.73 -60.77
CA HIS A 14 10.43 11.28 -59.65
C HIS A 14 10.30 12.20 -58.43
N VAL A 15 10.19 13.51 -58.68
CA VAL A 15 9.94 14.51 -57.63
C VAL A 15 8.57 14.27 -56.98
N PHE A 16 7.54 13.98 -57.77
CA PHE A 16 6.21 13.64 -57.29
C PHE A 16 6.19 12.36 -56.45
N LEU A 17 6.88 11.31 -56.87
CA LEU A 17 6.96 10.05 -56.11
C LEU A 17 7.72 10.21 -54.79
N LEU A 18 8.79 11.01 -54.76
CA LEU A 18 9.50 11.34 -53.52
C LEU A 18 8.64 12.15 -52.56
N TRP A 19 7.86 13.10 -53.07
CA TRP A 19 6.91 13.86 -52.27
C TRP A 19 5.80 12.96 -51.70
N LEU A 20 5.24 12.07 -52.51
CA LEU A 20 4.21 11.13 -52.08
C LEU A 20 4.73 10.16 -51.01
N ALA A 21 5.92 9.60 -51.20
CA ALA A 21 6.57 8.74 -50.21
C ALA A 21 6.85 9.49 -48.90
N GLY A 22 7.33 10.75 -48.98
CA GLY A 22 7.52 11.61 -47.82
C GLY A 22 6.22 11.89 -47.07
N PHE A 23 5.10 12.10 -47.78
CA PHE A 23 3.78 12.29 -47.19
C PHE A 23 3.29 11.05 -46.42
N PHE A 24 3.42 9.86 -46.99
CA PHE A 24 3.03 8.61 -46.32
C PHE A 24 3.90 8.30 -45.09
N VAL A 25 5.21 8.54 -45.19
CA VAL A 25 6.11 8.40 -44.04
C VAL A 25 5.72 9.39 -42.95
N TRP A 26 5.48 10.66 -43.31
CA TRP A 26 5.03 11.68 -42.36
C TRP A 26 3.72 11.30 -41.70
N ALA A 27 2.70 10.92 -42.46
CA ALA A 27 1.39 10.50 -41.94
C ALA A 27 1.51 9.30 -40.99
N TYR A 28 2.24 8.26 -41.39
CA TYR A 28 2.48 7.08 -40.54
C TYR A 28 3.23 7.44 -39.25
N THR A 29 4.23 8.33 -39.33
CA THR A 29 4.95 8.79 -38.13
C THR A 29 4.10 9.70 -37.25
N ALA A 30 3.20 10.50 -37.83
CA ALA A 30 2.30 11.36 -37.09
C ALA A 30 1.29 10.54 -36.28
N ASP A 31 0.66 9.53 -36.91
CA ASP A 31 -0.26 8.61 -36.25
C ASP A 31 0.43 7.82 -35.12
N TRP A 32 1.66 7.37 -35.36
CA TRP A 32 2.45 6.64 -34.37
C TRP A 32 2.86 7.53 -33.18
N VAL A 33 3.25 8.78 -33.43
CA VAL A 33 3.60 9.75 -32.38
C VAL A 33 2.36 10.14 -31.58
N GLU A 34 1.22 10.38 -32.24
CA GLU A 34 -0.04 10.72 -31.59
C GLU A 34 -0.49 9.59 -30.65
N ALA A 35 -0.48 8.34 -31.13
CA ALA A 35 -0.83 7.18 -30.32
C ALA A 35 0.05 7.03 -29.07
N ARG A 36 1.37 7.26 -29.21
CA ARG A 36 2.32 7.21 -28.08
C ARG A 36 2.16 8.37 -27.11
N LEU A 37 1.79 9.54 -27.60
CA LEU A 37 1.57 10.72 -26.77
C LEU A 37 0.29 10.57 -25.95
N ILE A 38 -0.77 10.01 -26.54
CA ILE A 38 -2.00 9.65 -25.82
C ILE A 38 -1.71 8.59 -24.76
N GLU A 39 -0.99 7.52 -25.11
CA GLU A 39 -0.61 6.46 -24.16
C GLU A 39 0.23 7.01 -23.00
N PHE A 40 1.14 7.95 -23.28
CA PHE A 40 1.97 8.61 -22.26
C PHE A 40 1.15 9.55 -21.37
N VAL A 41 0.20 10.30 -21.92
CA VAL A 41 -0.70 11.17 -21.15
C VAL A 41 -1.64 10.34 -20.28
N ASP A 42 -2.22 9.25 -20.81
CA ASP A 42 -3.04 8.33 -20.05
C ASP A 42 -2.25 7.68 -18.92
N TRP A 43 -1.00 7.30 -19.18
CA TRP A 43 -0.09 6.81 -18.14
C TRP A 43 0.16 7.87 -17.05
N LEU A 44 0.44 9.12 -17.42
CA LEU A 44 0.63 10.22 -16.46
C LEU A 44 -0.62 10.51 -15.63
N VAL A 45 -1.79 10.57 -16.27
CA VAL A 45 -3.08 10.78 -15.57
C VAL A 45 -3.37 9.60 -14.65
N SER A 46 -3.06 8.37 -15.06
CA SER A 46 -3.25 7.19 -14.23
C SER A 46 -2.34 7.20 -12.99
N ILE A 47 -1.07 7.57 -13.13
CA ILE A 47 -0.15 7.68 -11.99
C ILE A 47 -0.59 8.78 -11.03
N GLY A 48 -0.94 9.96 -11.55
CA GLY A 48 -1.42 11.07 -10.74
C GLY A 48 -2.73 10.72 -10.01
N GLY A 49 -3.71 10.18 -10.75
CA GLY A 49 -5.04 9.85 -10.23
C GLY A 49 -5.04 8.69 -9.25
N TYR A 50 -4.35 7.59 -9.57
CA TYR A 50 -4.22 6.44 -8.67
C TYR A 50 -3.36 6.76 -7.46
N GLY A 51 -2.28 7.54 -7.62
CA GLY A 51 -1.45 8.01 -6.51
C GLY A 51 -2.25 8.84 -5.51
N LEU A 52 -3.02 9.83 -5.99
CA LEU A 52 -3.86 10.67 -5.14
C LEU A 52 -4.97 9.85 -4.46
N SER A 53 -5.64 8.97 -5.20
CA SER A 53 -6.72 8.12 -4.67
C SER A 53 -6.19 7.19 -3.57
N ASN A 54 -5.06 6.53 -3.82
CA ASN A 54 -4.39 5.69 -2.82
C ASN A 54 -3.97 6.50 -1.60
N ALA A 55 -3.48 7.73 -1.75
CA ALA A 55 -3.14 8.59 -0.62
C ALA A 55 -4.36 8.96 0.23
N VAL A 56 -5.49 9.30 -0.40
CA VAL A 56 -6.75 9.59 0.30
C VAL A 56 -7.27 8.35 1.03
N PHE A 57 -7.30 7.18 0.36
CA PHE A 57 -7.72 5.94 1.00
C PHE A 57 -6.75 5.51 2.12
N ALA A 58 -5.44 5.67 1.95
CA ALA A 58 -4.44 5.44 2.99
C ALA A 58 -4.71 6.32 4.21
N ALA A 59 -5.00 7.60 4.01
CA ALA A 59 -5.28 8.53 5.09
C ALA A 59 -6.56 8.16 5.86
N LEU A 60 -7.65 7.87 5.15
CA LEU A 60 -8.93 7.50 5.76
C LEU A 60 -8.84 6.16 6.52
N VAL A 61 -8.33 5.13 5.86
CA VAL A 61 -8.19 3.80 6.46
C VAL A 61 -7.14 3.82 7.57
N GLY A 62 -6.04 4.55 7.37
CA GLY A 62 -5.00 4.77 8.36
C GLY A 62 -5.51 5.48 9.61
N ALA A 63 -6.36 6.51 9.47
CA ALA A 63 -6.98 7.19 10.60
C ALA A 63 -7.87 6.24 11.42
N GLY A 64 -8.69 5.41 10.76
CA GLY A 64 -9.50 4.39 11.43
C GLY A 64 -8.64 3.34 12.15
N CYS A 65 -7.59 2.86 11.49
CA CYS A 65 -6.63 1.92 12.05
C CYS A 65 -5.90 2.50 13.27
N PHE A 66 -5.49 3.77 13.20
CA PHE A 66 -4.87 4.48 14.30
C PHE A 66 -5.81 4.60 15.51
N ALA A 67 -7.07 4.97 15.28
CA ALA A 67 -8.07 5.01 16.35
C ALA A 67 -8.26 3.65 17.04
N GLY A 68 -8.32 2.56 16.27
CA GLY A 68 -8.39 1.19 16.80
C GLY A 68 -7.18 0.81 17.65
N LEU A 69 -5.97 1.13 17.19
CA LEU A 69 -4.73 0.90 17.95
C LEU A 69 -4.69 1.73 19.24
N GLU A 70 -5.14 2.98 19.20
CA GLU A 70 -5.19 3.85 20.36
C GLU A 70 -6.20 3.37 21.41
N ILE A 71 -7.37 2.89 20.98
CA ILE A 71 -8.35 2.24 21.88
C ILE A 71 -7.73 1.01 22.55
N THR A 72 -7.03 0.19 21.76
CA THR A 72 -6.35 -1.02 22.28
C THR A 72 -5.28 -0.64 23.30
N ARG A 73 -4.44 0.37 23.01
CA ARG A 73 -3.44 0.89 23.96
C ARG A 73 -4.06 1.39 25.24
N ARG A 74 -5.14 2.17 25.16
CA ARG A 74 -5.85 2.69 26.35
C ARG A 74 -6.47 1.58 27.18
N ARG A 75 -6.98 0.53 26.53
CA ARG A 75 -7.49 -0.67 27.22
C ARG A 75 -6.37 -1.37 27.97
N LEU A 76 -5.24 -1.64 27.30
CA LEU A 76 -4.07 -2.30 27.91
C LEU A 76 -3.52 -1.47 29.08
N HIS A 77 -3.41 -0.15 28.92
CA HIS A 77 -2.93 0.73 29.98
C HIS A 77 -3.86 0.74 31.21
N ARG A 78 -5.18 0.70 31.02
CA ARG A 78 -6.14 0.58 32.14
C ARG A 78 -5.98 -0.74 32.88
N VAL A 79 -5.80 -1.85 32.17
CA VAL A 79 -5.54 -3.17 32.79
C VAL A 79 -4.22 -3.15 33.59
N GLU A 80 -3.22 -2.41 33.11
CA GLU A 80 -1.94 -2.21 33.80
C GLU A 80 -2.05 -1.40 35.11
N VAL A 81 -2.96 -0.42 35.16
CA VAL A 81 -3.11 0.53 36.28
C VAL A 81 -4.15 0.04 37.30
N ASP A 82 -5.32 -0.38 36.83
CA ASP A 82 -6.48 -0.70 37.65
C ASP A 82 -6.55 -2.20 38.02
N GLY A 83 -5.67 -3.03 37.43
CA GLY A 83 -5.71 -4.48 37.56
C GLY A 83 -6.71 -5.14 36.59
N ASP A 84 -6.58 -6.46 36.42
CA ASP A 84 -7.47 -7.22 35.52
C ASP A 84 -8.89 -7.27 36.12
N PRO A 85 -9.93 -6.77 35.41
CA PRO A 85 -11.31 -6.80 35.91
C PRO A 85 -11.88 -8.21 36.05
N GLU A 86 -11.29 -9.22 35.40
CA GLU A 86 -11.67 -10.62 35.58
C GLU A 86 -10.79 -11.26 36.67
N PRO A 87 -11.35 -11.59 37.86
CA PRO A 87 -10.62 -12.35 38.86
C PRO A 87 -10.32 -13.74 38.31
N ILE A 88 -9.03 -14.08 38.21
CA ILE A 88 -8.56 -15.41 37.85
C ILE A 88 -9.01 -16.37 38.96
N ASN A 89 -10.03 -17.19 38.67
CA ASN A 89 -10.49 -18.20 39.62
C ASN A 89 -9.43 -19.31 39.72
N PRO A 90 -8.81 -19.54 40.89
CA PRO A 90 -7.98 -20.73 41.08
C PRO A 90 -8.85 -21.99 40.90
N PRO A 91 -8.35 -23.07 40.27
CA PRO A 91 -6.94 -23.41 40.02
C PRO A 91 -6.45 -23.05 38.61
N TYR A 92 -7.19 -22.25 37.85
CA TYR A 92 -6.80 -21.93 36.49
C TYR A 92 -5.64 -20.95 36.52
N ASP A 93 -4.46 -21.43 36.14
CA ASP A 93 -3.36 -20.56 35.72
C ASP A 93 -3.92 -19.59 34.68
N TYR A 94 -3.49 -18.33 34.75
CA TYR A 94 -3.75 -17.36 33.69
C TYR A 94 -3.26 -17.96 32.38
N GLU A 95 -4.19 -18.47 31.57
CA GLU A 95 -3.86 -18.88 30.22
C GLU A 95 -3.45 -17.62 29.49
N THR A 96 -2.23 -17.61 28.94
CA THR A 96 -1.73 -16.54 28.09
C THR A 96 -2.66 -16.38 26.88
N THR A 97 -3.74 -15.62 27.03
CA THR A 97 -4.73 -15.27 26.00
C THR A 97 -4.08 -14.56 24.82
N ALA A 98 -2.83 -14.14 24.96
CA ALA A 98 -2.09 -13.45 23.91
C ALA A 98 -1.45 -14.33 22.84
N ARG A 99 -1.32 -15.65 23.02
CA ARG A 99 -0.85 -16.54 21.93
C ARG A 99 -1.83 -16.62 20.75
N PRO A 100 -3.15 -16.83 20.96
CA PRO A 100 -4.09 -16.84 19.85
C PRO A 100 -4.25 -15.46 19.20
N SER A 101 -4.14 -14.35 19.93
CA SER A 101 -4.31 -13.03 19.34
C SER A 101 -3.19 -12.62 18.36
N VAL A 102 -1.95 -13.06 18.58
CA VAL A 102 -0.86 -12.90 17.59
C VAL A 102 -1.16 -13.69 16.32
N TRP A 103 -1.62 -14.93 16.47
CA TRP A 103 -1.93 -15.80 15.34
C TRP A 103 -3.12 -15.28 14.54
N LEU A 104 -4.16 -14.79 15.22
CA LEU A 104 -5.31 -14.14 14.61
C LEU A 104 -4.92 -12.83 13.91
N GLY A 105 -4.07 -12.01 14.54
CA GLY A 105 -3.54 -10.79 13.94
C GLY A 105 -2.70 -11.05 12.69
N TRP A 106 -1.85 -12.08 12.71
CA TRP A 106 -1.06 -12.51 11.56
C TRP A 106 -1.90 -13.07 10.43
N THR A 107 -2.85 -13.97 10.73
CA THR A 107 -3.74 -14.55 9.71
C THR A 107 -4.62 -13.49 9.07
N ALA A 108 -5.24 -12.62 9.87
CA ALA A 108 -5.98 -11.45 9.36
C ALA A 108 -5.06 -10.55 8.51
N GLY A 109 -3.83 -10.31 8.98
CA GLY A 109 -2.81 -9.56 8.26
C GLY A 109 -2.53 -10.11 6.86
N VAL A 110 -2.22 -11.41 6.78
CA VAL A 110 -1.92 -12.11 5.53
C VAL A 110 -3.13 -12.11 4.59
N VAL A 111 -4.34 -12.37 5.11
CA VAL A 111 -5.57 -12.34 4.31
C VAL A 111 -5.80 -10.94 3.71
N CYS A 112 -5.64 -9.88 4.49
CA CYS A 112 -5.79 -8.51 3.99
C CYS A 112 -4.74 -8.14 2.93
N TRP A 113 -3.50 -8.61 3.08
CA TRP A 113 -2.46 -8.46 2.06
C TRP A 113 -2.78 -9.22 0.78
N ILE A 114 -3.20 -10.47 0.88
CA ILE A 114 -3.62 -11.29 -0.27
C ILE A 114 -4.79 -10.62 -0.98
N ALA A 115 -5.79 -10.14 -0.24
CA ALA A 115 -6.91 -9.38 -0.80
C ALA A 115 -6.44 -8.14 -1.56
N GLY A 116 -5.48 -7.38 -1.00
CA GLY A 116 -4.84 -6.26 -1.69
C GLY A 116 -4.21 -6.68 -3.01
N PHE A 117 -3.40 -7.74 -3.03
CA PHE A 117 -2.78 -8.24 -4.27
C PHE A 117 -3.80 -8.75 -5.28
N VAL A 118 -4.88 -9.39 -4.84
CA VAL A 118 -5.98 -9.83 -5.72
C VAL A 118 -6.66 -8.63 -6.37
N ILE A 119 -6.92 -7.55 -5.61
CA ILE A 119 -7.49 -6.30 -6.13
C ILE A 119 -6.56 -5.65 -7.16
N LEU A 120 -5.25 -5.65 -6.89
CA LEU A 120 -4.25 -5.17 -7.83
C LEU A 120 -4.23 -6.00 -9.12
N ALA A 121 -4.24 -7.32 -9.00
CA ALA A 121 -4.27 -8.24 -10.14
C ALA A 121 -5.59 -8.15 -10.94
N ALA A 122 -6.70 -7.79 -10.30
CA ALA A 122 -7.99 -7.54 -10.93
C ALA A 122 -8.07 -6.18 -11.66
N GLY A 123 -7.00 -5.38 -11.65
CA GLY A 123 -6.93 -4.12 -12.39
C GLY A 123 -7.45 -2.90 -11.62
N TYR A 124 -7.52 -2.96 -10.29
CA TYR A 124 -7.96 -1.84 -9.45
C TYR A 124 -6.82 -1.29 -8.57
N PRO A 125 -5.77 -0.70 -9.16
CA PRO A 125 -4.60 -0.22 -8.41
C PRO A 125 -4.91 0.93 -7.43
N GLN A 126 -6.02 1.65 -7.62
CA GLN A 126 -6.45 2.78 -6.80
C GLN A 126 -6.92 2.43 -5.38
N VAL A 127 -7.19 1.15 -5.10
CA VAL A 127 -7.69 0.66 -3.80
C VAL A 127 -6.79 -0.42 -3.20
N PHE A 128 -5.69 -0.77 -3.88
CA PHE A 128 -4.70 -1.74 -3.42
C PHE A 128 -4.23 -1.45 -1.98
N VAL A 129 -3.97 -0.16 -1.68
CA VAL A 129 -3.41 0.30 -0.40
C VAL A 129 -4.24 -0.07 0.83
N ILE A 130 -5.56 -0.29 0.67
CA ILE A 130 -6.46 -0.60 1.78
C ILE A 130 -6.04 -1.92 2.46
N GLY A 131 -5.75 -2.95 1.67
CA GLY A 131 -5.36 -4.27 2.16
C GLY A 131 -4.10 -4.24 3.04
N PRO A 132 -2.97 -3.72 2.55
CA PRO A 132 -1.75 -3.55 3.32
C PRO A 132 -1.92 -2.72 4.59
N VAL A 133 -2.68 -1.61 4.56
CA VAL A 133 -2.88 -0.76 5.75
C VAL A 133 -3.65 -1.50 6.85
N ILE A 134 -4.77 -2.15 6.50
CA ILE A 134 -5.55 -2.94 7.47
C ILE A 134 -4.72 -4.13 7.96
N GLY A 135 -4.06 -4.84 7.05
CA GLY A 135 -3.31 -6.05 7.37
C GLY A 135 -2.12 -5.77 8.29
N THR A 136 -1.38 -4.70 8.05
CA THR A 136 -0.27 -4.28 8.93
C THR A 136 -0.77 -3.85 10.30
N THR A 137 -1.92 -3.16 10.37
CA THR A 137 -2.54 -2.75 11.63
C THR A 137 -2.96 -3.96 12.46
N ALA A 138 -3.57 -4.98 11.86
CA ALA A 138 -3.95 -6.21 12.55
C ALA A 138 -2.73 -6.96 13.14
N VAL A 139 -1.63 -7.05 12.39
CA VAL A 139 -0.38 -7.63 12.88
C VAL A 139 0.19 -6.82 14.05
N LEU A 140 0.17 -5.48 13.94
CA LEU A 140 0.64 -4.60 15.01
C LEU A 140 -0.19 -4.73 16.28
N ALA A 141 -1.52 -4.78 16.17
CA ALA A 141 -2.42 -4.96 17.30
C ALA A 141 -2.13 -6.28 18.04
N GLY A 142 -2.07 -7.40 17.31
CA GLY A 142 -1.75 -8.71 17.91
C GLY A 142 -0.37 -8.74 18.58
N ARG A 143 0.63 -8.06 18.00
CA ARG A 143 1.95 -7.92 18.63
C ARG A 143 1.94 -7.08 19.91
N MET A 144 1.14 -6.01 19.95
CA MET A 144 1.01 -5.16 21.14
C MET A 144 0.38 -5.93 22.31
N GLU A 145 -0.69 -6.68 22.05
CA GLU A 145 -1.34 -7.51 23.08
C GLU A 145 -0.40 -8.58 23.64
N PHE A 146 0.42 -9.20 22.79
CA PHE A 146 1.41 -10.19 23.22
C PHE A 146 2.57 -9.62 24.01
N ALA A 147 3.07 -8.45 23.62
CA ALA A 147 4.09 -7.76 24.40
C ALA A 147 3.55 -7.39 25.79
N HIS A 148 2.31 -6.91 25.86
CA HIS A 148 1.65 -6.57 27.12
C HIS A 148 1.43 -7.81 28.01
N ALA A 149 0.92 -8.91 27.47
CA ALA A 149 0.72 -10.14 28.24
C ALA A 149 2.04 -10.69 28.81
N ARG A 150 3.13 -10.68 28.04
CA ARG A 150 4.47 -11.04 28.55
C ARG A 150 4.94 -10.11 29.67
N ALA A 151 4.64 -8.81 29.57
CA ALA A 151 5.00 -7.84 30.60
C ALA A 151 4.22 -8.09 31.89
N MET A 152 2.94 -8.45 31.80
CA MET A 152 2.11 -8.81 32.96
C MET A 152 2.57 -10.12 33.60
N ASP A 153 2.93 -11.15 32.82
CA ASP A 153 3.49 -12.40 33.33
C ASP A 153 4.81 -12.17 34.09
N ALA A 154 5.70 -11.32 33.54
CA ALA A 154 6.98 -11.00 34.18
C ALA A 154 6.82 -10.29 35.54
N ARG A 155 5.72 -9.54 35.74
CA ARG A 155 5.44 -8.84 37.00
C ARG A 155 4.89 -9.75 38.10
N ARG A 156 4.31 -10.91 37.78
CA ARG A 156 3.75 -11.85 38.77
C ARG A 156 4.80 -12.58 39.59
N GLY A 157 6.03 -12.68 39.10
CA GLY A 157 7.15 -13.28 39.84
C GLY A 157 7.90 -12.31 40.77
N MET A 158 7.54 -11.03 40.78
CA MET A 158 8.18 -10.02 41.63
C MET A 158 7.27 -9.73 42.84
N PRO A 159 7.82 -9.58 44.06
CA PRO A 159 7.03 -9.14 45.19
C PRO A 159 6.36 -7.79 44.86
N PRO A 160 5.12 -7.55 45.30
CA PRO A 160 4.41 -6.31 45.00
C PRO A 160 5.29 -5.13 45.45
N ALA A 161 5.40 -4.12 44.59
CA ALA A 161 6.10 -2.88 44.94
C ALA A 161 5.50 -2.38 46.25
N VAL A 162 6.36 -2.26 47.27
CA VAL A 162 5.95 -1.77 48.59
C VAL A 162 5.22 -0.46 48.39
N ALA A 163 3.93 -0.42 48.73
CA ALA A 163 3.16 0.81 48.73
C ALA A 163 3.94 1.83 49.58
N GLY A 164 4.42 2.89 48.95
CA GLY A 164 5.11 3.97 49.65
C GLY A 164 4.19 4.56 50.72
N PRO A 165 4.73 4.98 51.88
CA PRO A 165 3.91 5.52 52.95
C PRO A 165 3.17 6.77 52.46
N GLY A 166 1.85 6.74 52.59
CA GLY A 166 0.97 7.88 52.35
C GLY A 166 1.08 8.97 53.40
#